data_AF-Q26253-F1
#
_entry.id   AF-Q26253-F1
#
_cell.length_a   1.000
_cell.length_b   1.000
_cell.length_c   1.000
_cell.angle_alpha   90.00
_cell.angle_beta   90.00
_cell.angle_gamma   90.00
#
_symmetry.space_group_name_H-M   'P 1'
#
loop_
_entity.id
_entity.type
_entity.pdbx_description
1 polymer ?
#
loop_
_entity_poly.entity_id
_entity_poly.type
_entity_poly.pdbx_seq_one_letter_code
_entity_poly.pdbx_strand_id
1 'polypeptide(L)' 'LYHFPMSPPSRSALLVARNLGLDVEVKILNLMAGEHMQEPFV' A
#
# COMPACT_ATOMS: atom_id res chain seq x y z
N LEU A 1 6.10 -1.12 -0.94
CA LEU A 1 4.66 -1.38 -0.73
C LEU A 1 3.89 -0.07 -0.86
N TYR A 2 3.11 0.08 -1.94
CA TYR A 2 2.13 1.17 -2.03
C TYR A 2 0.97 0.86 -1.08
N HIS A 3 0.73 1.76 -0.13
CA HIS A 3 -0.15 1.54 1.00
C HIS A 3 -1.23 2.60 1.09
N PHE A 4 -2.46 2.18 1.38
CA PHE A 4 -3.54 3.08 1.74
C PHE A 4 -4.15 2.63 3.07
N PRO A 5 -4.02 3.41 4.16
CA PRO A 5 -4.44 2.99 5.51
C PRO A 5 -5.90 2.58 5.63
N MET A 6 -6.78 3.17 4.81
CA MET A 6 -8.21 2.85 4.80
C MET A 6 -8.55 1.57 4.03
N SER A 7 -7.62 1.03 3.24
CA SER A 7 -7.81 -0.20 2.46
C SER A 7 -7.54 -1.43 3.34
N PRO A 8 -8.56 -2.27 3.63
CA PRO A 8 -8.37 -3.52 4.38
C PRO A 8 -7.29 -4.44 3.80
N PRO A 9 -7.25 -4.77 2.48
CA PRO A 9 -6.20 -5.63 1.95
C PRO A 9 -4.81 -5.01 2.01
N SER A 10 -4.71 -3.67 1.90
CA SER A 10 -3.42 -2.98 2.01
C SER A 10 -2.83 -3.09 3.42
N ARG A 11 -3.67 -3.00 4.46
CA ARG A 11 -3.25 -3.23 5.85
C ARG A 11 -2.84 -4.69 6.09
N SER A 12 -3.56 -5.65 5.54
CA SER A 12 -3.21 -7.07 5.65
C SER A 12 -1.84 -7.37 5.04
N ALA A 13 -1.54 -6.81 3.86
CA ALA A 13 -0.22 -6.97 3.24
C ALA A 13 0.91 -6.38 4.10
N LEU A 14 0.69 -5.19 4.69
CA LEU A 14 1.65 -4.57 5.60
C LEU A 14 1.85 -5.41 6.87
N LEU A 15 0.78 -5.95 7.45
CA LEU A 15 0.85 -6.82 8.63
C LEU A 15 1.68 -8.08 8.36
N VAL A 16 1.48 -8.72 7.20
CA VAL A 16 2.28 -9.89 6.78
C VAL A 16 3.76 -9.51 6.64
N ALA A 17 4.07 -8.38 5.99
CA ALA A 17 5.45 -7.92 5.85
C ALA A 17 6.13 -7.69 7.22
N ARG A 18 5.40 -7.10 8.18
CA ARG A 18 5.88 -6.92 9.56
C ARG A 18 6.08 -8.26 10.27
N ASN A 19 5.14 -9.18 10.16
CA ASN A 19 5.22 -10.49 10.82
C ASN A 19 6.37 -11.36 10.29
N LEU A 20 6.73 -11.19 9.01
CA LEU A 20 7.85 -11.88 8.39
C LEU A 20 9.20 -11.17 8.58
N GLY A 21 9.23 -10.00 9.23
CA GLY A 21 10.45 -9.21 9.41
C GLY A 21 11.03 -8.67 8.09
N LEU A 22 10.20 -8.47 7.08
CA LEU A 22 10.65 -7.95 5.78
C LEU A 22 10.91 -6.45 5.88
N ASP A 23 12.07 -6.03 5.36
CA ASP A 23 12.37 -4.62 5.16
C ASP A 23 11.68 -4.14 3.88
N VAL A 24 10.54 -3.46 4.04
CA VAL A 24 9.73 -2.95 2.93
C VAL A 24 9.58 -1.44 3.04
N GLU A 25 9.95 -0.73 1.98
CA GLU A 25 9.64 0.69 1.85
C GLU A 25 8.12 0.88 1.72
N VAL A 26 7.51 1.70 2.57
CA VAL A 26 6.07 1.99 2.53
C VAL A 26 5.84 3.36 1.90
N LYS A 27 5.11 3.39 0.78
CA LYS A 27 4.71 4.61 0.08
C LYS A 27 3.21 4.81 0.22
N ILE A 28 2.77 5.94 0.79
CA ILE A 28 1.33 6.22 0.88
C ILE A 28 0.80 6.60 -0.49
N LEU A 29 -0.32 5.98 -0.88
CA LEU A 29 -1.00 6.23 -2.14
C LEU A 29 -2.48 6.52 -1.87
N ASN A 30 -2.94 7.71 -2.26
CA ASN A 30 -4.28 8.21 -1.99
C ASN A 30 -5.28 7.68 -3.02
N LEU A 31 -6.01 6.63 -2.64
CA LEU A 31 -7.05 6.05 -3.50
C LEU A 31 -8.25 6.99 -3.69
N MET A 32 -8.55 7.85 -2.71
CA MET A 32 -9.68 8.79 -2.79
C MET A 32 -9.41 9.92 -3.79
N ALA A 33 -8.14 10.27 -3.99
CA ALA A 33 -7.70 11.21 -5.02
C ALA A 33 -7.45 10.54 -6.38
N GLY A 34 -7.66 9.22 -6.50
CA GLY A 34 -7.47 8.51 -7.77
C GLY A 34 -6.00 8.35 -8.19
N GLU A 35 -5.03 8.43 -7.27
CA GLU A 35 -3.60 8.31 -7.63
C GLU A 35 -3.24 6.96 -8.28
N HIS A 36 -3.93 5.90 -7.89
CA HIS A 36 -3.83 4.56 -8.50
C HIS A 36 -4.31 4.48 -9.95
N MET A 37 -4.95 5.54 -10.47
CA MET A 37 -5.45 5.62 -11.84
C MET A 37 -4.49 6.42 -12.76
N GLN A 38 -3.35 6.86 -12.24
CA GLN A 38 -2.33 7.56 -13.00
C GLN A 38 -1.23 6.58 -13.41
N GLU A 39 -0.52 6.87 -14.50
CA GLU A 39 0.73 6.16 -14.78
C GLU A 39 1.68 6.32 -13.58
N PRO A 40 2.38 5.26 -13.15
CA PRO A 40 2.56 3.95 -13.81
C PRO A 40 1.63 2.83 -13.30
N PHE A 41 0.48 3.15 -12.70
CA PHE A 41 -0.41 2.15 -12.07
C PHE A 41 -1.51 1.59 -13.00
N VAL A 42 -1.65 2.15 -14.21
CA VAL A 42 -2.60 1.76 -15.26
C VAL A 42 -1.84 1.20 -16.46
#